data_AF-A0A6I9NUV6-F1
#
_entry.id   AF-A0A6I9NUV6-F1
#
_cell.length_a   1.000
_cell.length_b   1.000
_cell.length_c   1.000
_cell.angle_alpha   90.00
_cell.angle_beta   90.00
_cell.angle_gamma   90.00
#
_symmetry.space_group_name_H-M   'P 1'
#
loop_
_entity.id
_entity.type
_entity.pdbx_description
1 polymer ?
#
loop_
_entity_poly.entity_id
_entity_poly.type
_entity_poly.pdbx_seq_one_letter_code
_entity_poly.pdbx_strand_id
1 'polypeptide(L)'
;DNNFIKDFPQLADGLMVIPLPVEEQCRGVLSEPLPNMQLLTVLLDLVGFSKVLKTLSAESTREELLAFLHQYGSHYVSEALYGSELGCSIYFPSKKAQQQLWLQYQKEATDQGVSGGGRRELKSVPFISYLSAMQKSQLLSDDMVSGVEIRCEEKGSCPAGCHLCHHQAVVGGLSGRGRTGNSRSGEPPSPIPVLLEVSRVVPLYSLVQDNVTKEAFKSATMSSYWCAGKGDVIDNWCRCDLSAFSKDGLPNCSPLRQPILRLAPYLEPSSTMVAVEWMDVEPLIGCKVSDYIIQHKRVEDPSEAEVYTGEVISLVDDLFSGLGSSCVVAGKRTGDHPHSVLYSVVFKCLEPDSLYKFTLHAMDSRGSHSDSSFVSVRTSCPMVDDSRAEEIADKVYNLYNGYTSGKEQQMAYNTLMEVPPPLLYRVQHHYNSHYEKFGDFVWRSEDELGPRKANLILHRVEKISNYCRSLLRSTNIRSRTDTMAYVYCRSEEGRPPSNTWHGSLHESRTSCMEKLISVQRNTYSNTKLR
;
A
#
# COMPACT_ATOMS: atom_id res chain seq x y z
N ASP A 1 -1.49 49.80 -3.63
CA ASP A 1 -0.05 49.66 -3.35
C ASP A 1 0.71 49.29 -4.62
N ASN A 2 1.96 49.72 -4.76
CA ASN A 2 2.81 49.38 -5.92
C ASN A 2 3.68 48.15 -5.59
N ASN A 3 3.04 47.00 -5.40
CA ASN A 3 3.72 45.76 -5.04
C ASN A 3 4.22 45.04 -6.30
N PHE A 4 5.53 44.97 -6.49
CA PHE A 4 6.17 44.28 -7.61
C PHE A 4 7.21 43.29 -7.10
N ILE A 5 7.33 42.14 -7.79
CA ILE A 5 8.37 41.16 -7.51
C ILE A 5 9.01 40.66 -8.81
N LYS A 6 10.31 40.91 -8.98
CA LYS A 6 11.10 40.52 -10.17
C LYS A 6 10.38 40.87 -11.48
N ASP A 7 10.18 39.87 -12.34
CA ASP A 7 9.61 39.99 -13.68
C ASP A 7 8.07 39.82 -13.69
N PHE A 8 7.44 39.70 -12.53
CA PHE A 8 6.01 39.48 -12.44
C PHE A 8 5.22 40.80 -12.55
N PRO A 9 4.01 40.76 -13.12
CA PRO A 9 3.09 41.89 -13.10
C PRO A 9 2.81 42.38 -11.68
N GLN A 10 2.23 43.59 -11.57
CA GLN A 10 1.83 44.15 -10.29
C GLN A 10 0.95 43.17 -9.50
N LEU A 11 1.34 42.92 -8.25
CA LEU A 11 0.62 42.06 -7.33
C LEU A 11 -0.59 42.79 -6.75
N ALA A 12 -1.57 42.02 -6.30
CA ALA A 12 -2.70 42.55 -5.55
C ALA A 12 -2.24 43.23 -4.25
N ASP A 13 -2.98 44.25 -3.84
CA ASP A 13 -2.72 45.00 -2.61
C ASP A 13 -2.89 44.13 -1.36
N GLY A 14 -2.11 44.41 -0.31
CA GLY A 14 -2.19 43.71 0.97
C GLY A 14 -1.60 42.28 1.00
N LEU A 15 -1.10 41.76 -0.12
CA LEU A 15 -0.35 40.49 -0.17
C LEU A 15 1.15 40.74 0.01
N MET A 16 1.78 40.02 0.94
CA MET A 16 3.24 40.03 1.11
C MET A 16 3.84 38.75 0.54
N VAL A 17 4.78 38.87 -0.39
CA VAL A 17 5.49 37.73 -0.98
C VAL A 17 6.94 37.74 -0.52
N ILE A 18 7.36 36.65 0.12
CA ILE A 18 8.72 36.49 0.64
C ILE A 18 9.38 35.31 -0.09
N PRO A 19 10.43 35.53 -0.89
CA PRO A 19 11.16 34.43 -1.50
C PRO A 19 11.89 33.62 -0.42
N LEU A 20 11.82 32.29 -0.53
CA LEU A 20 12.55 31.39 0.38
C LEU A 20 14.08 31.59 0.25
N PRO A 21 14.86 31.24 1.29
CA PRO A 21 16.31 31.22 1.23
C PRO A 21 16.85 30.34 0.10
N VAL A 22 18.06 30.64 -0.39
CA VAL A 22 18.66 29.94 -1.54
C VAL A 22 18.91 28.46 -1.29
N GLU A 23 19.08 28.06 -0.03
CA GLU A 23 19.28 26.68 0.41
C GLU A 23 18.05 25.79 0.18
N GLU A 24 16.86 26.41 0.16
CA GLU A 24 15.58 25.74 -0.10
C GLU A 24 15.16 25.84 -1.57
N GLN A 25 15.86 26.64 -2.38
CA GLN A 25 15.61 26.77 -3.81
C GLN A 25 16.37 25.71 -4.61
N CYS A 26 15.70 25.09 -5.59
CA CYS A 26 16.26 24.02 -6.43
C CYS A 26 16.91 22.88 -5.61
N ARG A 27 16.24 22.45 -4.56
CA ARG A 27 16.65 21.33 -3.72
C ARG A 27 15.85 20.08 -4.07
N GLY A 28 16.51 18.95 -4.22
CA GLY A 28 15.87 17.64 -4.41
C GLY A 28 15.93 16.81 -3.12
N VAL A 29 14.81 16.18 -2.75
CA VAL A 29 14.74 15.22 -1.64
C VAL A 29 14.31 13.87 -2.20
N LEU A 30 15.05 12.82 -1.87
CA LEU A 30 14.69 11.44 -2.19
C LEU A 30 14.08 10.81 -0.94
N SER A 31 12.77 10.60 -0.95
CA SER A 31 12.02 10.02 0.17
C SER A 31 12.30 8.53 0.35
N GLU A 32 12.12 8.04 1.57
CA GLU A 32 11.86 6.61 1.79
C GLU A 32 10.48 6.24 1.22
N PRO A 33 10.28 5.01 0.71
CA PRO A 33 9.10 4.65 -0.06
C PRO A 33 7.82 4.75 0.78
N LEU A 34 6.93 5.68 0.43
CA LEU A 34 5.65 5.92 1.10
C LEU A 34 4.54 6.26 0.08
N PRO A 35 3.28 5.90 0.35
CA PRO A 35 2.16 6.15 -0.55
C PRO A 35 1.68 7.61 -0.54
N ASN A 36 1.31 8.10 -1.73
CA ASN A 36 0.99 9.48 -2.08
C ASN A 36 -0.47 9.87 -1.73
N MET A 37 -0.70 11.09 -1.24
CA MET A 37 -2.04 11.66 -0.99
C MET A 37 -2.17 13.01 -1.69
N GLN A 38 -3.14 13.14 -2.60
CA GLN A 38 -3.38 14.36 -3.37
C GLN A 38 -4.27 15.36 -2.62
N LEU A 39 -4.01 16.66 -2.84
CA LEU A 39 -4.77 17.79 -2.34
C LEU A 39 -5.26 18.65 -3.52
N LEU A 40 -6.45 19.23 -3.39
CA LEU A 40 -7.08 20.14 -4.35
C LEU A 40 -7.32 21.52 -3.69
N THR A 41 -7.23 22.60 -4.45
CA THR A 41 -7.54 23.97 -4.00
C THR A 41 -8.26 24.77 -5.11
N VAL A 42 -9.14 25.70 -4.74
CA VAL A 42 -9.93 26.56 -5.65
C VAL A 42 -9.78 28.03 -5.24
N LEU A 43 -9.70 28.96 -6.20
CA LEU A 43 -9.64 30.41 -6.01
C LEU A 43 -11.01 31.06 -6.25
N LEU A 44 -11.36 32.11 -5.50
CA LEU A 44 -12.67 32.79 -5.52
C LEU A 44 -12.55 34.31 -5.79
N ASP A 45 -13.65 34.92 -6.28
CA ASP A 45 -13.79 36.36 -6.55
C ASP A 45 -14.31 37.14 -5.32
N LEU A 46 -13.64 38.26 -4.97
CA LEU A 46 -13.76 38.98 -3.69
C LEU A 46 -14.87 40.06 -3.65
N VAL A 47 -15.29 40.62 -4.80
CA VAL A 47 -16.24 41.76 -4.81
C VAL A 47 -17.67 41.31 -4.51
N GLY A 48 -18.06 40.13 -4.99
CA GLY A 48 -19.34 39.51 -4.63
C GLY A 48 -19.37 39.07 -3.16
N PHE A 49 -18.24 38.60 -2.65
CA PHE A 49 -18.13 38.02 -1.30
C PHE A 49 -18.54 39.00 -0.19
N SER A 50 -18.03 40.24 -0.18
CA SER A 50 -18.36 41.19 0.90
C SER A 50 -19.85 41.57 0.94
N LYS A 51 -20.51 41.65 -0.24
CA LYS A 51 -21.94 41.94 -0.33
C LYS A 51 -22.77 40.78 0.23
N VAL A 52 -22.43 39.54 -0.12
CA VAL A 52 -23.13 38.35 0.36
C VAL A 52 -22.84 38.07 1.83
N LEU A 53 -21.62 38.30 2.30
CA LEU A 53 -21.28 38.16 3.73
C LEU A 53 -22.10 39.13 4.59
N LYS A 54 -22.37 40.35 4.11
CA LYS A 54 -23.23 41.33 4.81
C LYS A 54 -24.72 40.99 4.79
N THR A 55 -25.16 40.09 3.90
CA THR A 55 -26.56 39.62 3.90
C THR A 55 -26.81 38.50 4.92
N LEU A 56 -25.75 37.89 5.46
CA LEU A 56 -25.88 36.93 6.55
C LEU A 56 -26.23 37.65 7.85
N SER A 57 -27.18 37.11 8.60
CA SER A 57 -27.61 37.63 9.89
C SER A 57 -27.87 36.48 10.88
N ALA A 58 -28.18 36.83 12.13
CA ALA A 58 -28.58 35.87 13.15
C ALA A 58 -29.86 35.08 12.79
N GLU A 59 -30.66 35.58 11.86
CA GLU A 59 -31.90 34.94 11.39
C GLU A 59 -31.67 34.03 10.17
N SER A 60 -30.45 34.04 9.60
CA SER A 60 -30.13 33.19 8.46
C SER A 60 -30.33 31.72 8.80
N THR A 61 -31.03 31.01 7.91
CA THR A 61 -31.30 29.58 8.10
C THR A 61 -30.04 28.76 7.90
N ARG A 62 -30.02 27.54 8.45
CA ARG A 62 -28.89 26.62 8.27
C ARG A 62 -28.68 26.32 6.78
N GLU A 63 -29.76 26.16 6.02
CA GLU A 63 -29.73 25.89 4.59
C GLU A 63 -29.10 27.05 3.80
N GLU A 64 -29.40 28.30 4.15
CA GLU A 64 -28.75 29.49 3.57
C GLU A 64 -27.26 29.53 3.87
N LEU A 65 -26.86 29.24 5.12
CA LEU A 65 -25.46 29.20 5.53
C LEU A 65 -24.69 28.05 4.87
N LEU A 66 -25.33 26.89 4.67
CA LEU A 66 -24.73 25.76 3.94
C LEU A 66 -24.57 26.08 2.45
N ALA A 67 -25.53 26.78 1.83
CA ALA A 67 -25.40 27.26 0.46
C ALA A 67 -24.24 28.26 0.32
N PHE A 68 -24.06 29.14 1.31
CA PHE A 68 -22.91 30.03 1.39
C PHE A 68 -21.59 29.26 1.45
N LEU A 69 -21.48 28.27 2.36
CA LEU A 69 -20.29 27.43 2.52
C LEU A 69 -19.96 26.65 1.24
N HIS A 70 -20.97 26.14 0.55
CA HIS A 70 -20.78 25.45 -0.72
C HIS A 70 -20.20 26.38 -1.80
N GLN A 71 -20.61 27.64 -1.83
CA GLN A 71 -20.15 28.61 -2.83
C GLN A 71 -18.78 29.22 -2.48
N TYR A 72 -18.54 29.56 -1.22
CA TYR A 72 -17.38 30.36 -0.80
C TYR A 72 -16.35 29.58 0.03
N GLY A 73 -16.61 28.31 0.32
CA GLY A 73 -15.77 27.50 1.20
C GLY A 73 -15.96 27.88 2.68
N SER A 74 -15.08 27.34 3.53
CA SER A 74 -15.13 27.54 4.99
C SER A 74 -13.98 28.39 5.52
N HIS A 75 -12.88 28.50 4.78
CA HIS A 75 -11.67 29.20 5.19
C HIS A 75 -11.10 30.03 4.05
N TYR A 76 -10.34 31.06 4.40
CA TYR A 76 -9.40 31.70 3.49
C TYR A 76 -7.96 31.32 3.84
N VAL A 77 -7.09 31.32 2.84
CA VAL A 77 -5.66 31.04 3.01
C VAL A 77 -4.98 32.29 3.54
N SER A 78 -4.28 32.17 4.68
CA SER A 78 -3.48 33.26 5.26
C SER A 78 -1.98 33.10 5.01
N GLU A 79 -1.51 31.87 4.81
CA GLU A 79 -0.13 31.56 4.47
C GLU A 79 -0.09 30.35 3.53
N ALA A 80 0.67 30.46 2.44
CA ALA A 80 0.82 29.41 1.46
C ALA A 80 2.18 29.47 0.76
N LEU A 81 2.66 28.31 0.33
CA LEU A 81 3.87 28.14 -0.44
C LEU A 81 3.54 28.05 -1.92
N TYR A 82 4.17 28.90 -2.72
CA TYR A 82 4.10 28.88 -4.18
C TYR A 82 5.48 28.55 -4.76
N GLY A 83 5.51 27.84 -5.89
CA GLY A 83 6.75 27.48 -6.56
C GLY A 83 6.53 26.58 -7.77
N SER A 84 7.58 25.86 -8.14
CA SER A 84 7.53 24.77 -9.12
C SER A 84 8.04 23.51 -8.43
N GLU A 85 7.25 22.44 -8.43
CA GLU A 85 7.58 21.16 -7.83
C GLU A 85 7.53 20.06 -8.90
N LEU A 86 8.57 19.22 -8.94
CA LEU A 86 8.59 18.01 -9.74
C LEU A 86 8.57 16.81 -8.79
N GLY A 87 7.42 16.13 -8.70
CA GLY A 87 7.27 14.91 -7.92
C GLY A 87 7.44 13.69 -8.81
N CYS A 88 8.44 12.85 -8.55
CA CYS A 88 8.66 11.60 -9.29
C CYS A 88 8.56 10.37 -8.38
N SER A 89 7.81 9.36 -8.82
CA SER A 89 7.71 8.04 -8.18
C SER A 89 8.45 7.00 -9.02
N ILE A 90 9.37 6.28 -8.37
CA ILE A 90 10.16 5.21 -8.98
C ILE A 90 9.61 3.87 -8.49
N TYR A 91 9.12 3.05 -9.42
CA TYR A 91 8.59 1.73 -9.15
C TYR A 91 9.65 0.68 -9.45
N PHE A 92 10.01 -0.12 -8.44
CA PHE A 92 10.95 -1.22 -8.58
C PHE A 92 10.21 -2.56 -8.61
N PRO A 93 10.65 -3.53 -9.41
CA PRO A 93 10.01 -4.85 -9.50
C PRO A 93 10.24 -5.68 -8.23
N SER A 94 11.30 -5.39 -7.45
CA SER A 94 11.55 -6.01 -6.16
C SER A 94 12.46 -5.16 -5.28
N LYS A 95 12.40 -5.37 -3.96
CA LYS A 95 13.33 -4.77 -2.99
C LYS A 95 14.78 -5.13 -3.27
N LYS A 96 15.04 -6.37 -3.75
CA LYS A 96 16.39 -6.82 -4.14
C LYS A 96 16.92 -5.98 -5.32
N ALA A 97 16.10 -5.78 -6.36
CA ALA A 97 16.49 -4.96 -7.51
C ALA A 97 16.78 -3.52 -7.08
N GLN A 98 15.92 -2.92 -6.26
CA GLN A 98 16.14 -1.59 -5.69
C GLN A 98 17.48 -1.50 -4.94
N GLN A 99 17.75 -2.43 -4.02
CA GLN A 99 18.98 -2.45 -3.22
C GLN A 99 20.22 -2.65 -4.10
N GLN A 100 20.16 -3.54 -5.09
CA GLN A 100 21.27 -3.77 -6.01
C GLN A 100 21.58 -2.52 -6.85
N LEU A 101 20.55 -1.90 -7.44
CA LEU A 101 20.69 -0.68 -8.22
C LEU A 101 21.20 0.50 -7.37
N TRP A 102 20.72 0.61 -6.12
CA TRP A 102 21.17 1.63 -5.18
C TRP A 102 22.65 1.44 -4.79
N LEU A 103 23.05 0.21 -4.42
CA LEU A 103 24.44 -0.09 -4.07
C LEU A 103 25.38 0.10 -5.27
N GLN A 104 24.94 -0.26 -6.47
CA GLN A 104 25.70 -0.01 -7.69
C GLN A 104 25.86 1.49 -7.94
N TYR A 105 24.78 2.26 -7.86
CA TYR A 105 24.83 3.71 -7.97
C TYR A 105 25.80 4.31 -6.95
N GLN A 106 25.74 3.89 -5.69
CA GLN A 106 26.66 4.36 -4.65
C GLN A 106 28.11 4.03 -5.00
N LYS A 107 28.39 2.82 -5.48
CA LYS A 107 29.74 2.42 -5.90
C LYS A 107 30.23 3.27 -7.07
N GLU A 108 29.44 3.42 -8.13
CA GLU A 108 29.82 4.19 -9.31
C GLU A 108 29.95 5.69 -9.03
N ALA A 109 29.17 6.22 -8.09
CA ALA A 109 29.24 7.61 -7.64
C ALA A 109 30.47 7.86 -6.74
N THR A 110 30.96 6.86 -6.00
CA THR A 110 32.06 7.01 -5.03
C THR A 110 33.45 6.60 -5.57
N ASP A 111 33.56 5.57 -6.42
CA ASP A 111 34.85 4.92 -6.76
C ASP A 111 35.72 5.59 -7.84
N GLN A 112 35.39 6.78 -8.36
CA GLN A 112 36.29 7.50 -9.28
C GLN A 112 37.35 8.36 -8.57
N GLY A 113 38.13 7.73 -7.69
CA GLY A 113 39.32 8.30 -7.06
C GLY A 113 40.65 7.76 -7.59
N VAL A 114 40.70 6.58 -8.22
CA VAL A 114 41.99 5.92 -8.52
C VAL A 114 42.00 5.09 -9.81
N SER A 115 41.74 5.70 -10.97
CA SER A 115 42.33 5.28 -12.27
C SER A 115 41.71 6.00 -13.47
N GLY A 116 42.54 6.73 -14.23
CA GLY A 116 42.44 6.82 -15.70
C GLY A 116 41.20 7.48 -16.34
N GLY A 117 41.31 8.78 -16.61
CA GLY A 117 40.77 9.49 -17.79
C GLY A 117 39.39 9.13 -18.35
N GLY A 118 38.40 10.01 -18.13
CA GLY A 118 37.30 10.21 -19.11
C GLY A 118 35.86 10.35 -18.61
N ARG A 119 35.56 10.20 -17.30
CA ARG A 119 34.16 10.29 -16.81
C ARG A 119 34.01 11.11 -15.52
N ARG A 120 34.38 12.40 -15.57
CA ARG A 120 34.30 13.32 -14.41
C ARG A 120 32.87 13.71 -13.96
N GLU A 121 31.80 13.17 -14.53
CA GLU A 121 30.43 13.70 -14.33
C GLU A 121 29.54 12.97 -13.32
N LEU A 122 29.90 11.77 -12.83
CA LEU A 122 28.96 10.96 -12.03
C LEU A 122 28.80 11.39 -10.56
N LYS A 123 29.71 12.23 -10.00
CA LYS A 123 29.65 12.65 -8.58
C LYS A 123 28.48 13.58 -8.24
N SER A 124 27.72 14.04 -9.23
CA SER A 124 26.63 15.01 -9.06
C SER A 124 25.32 14.58 -9.74
N VAL A 125 25.22 13.33 -10.22
CA VAL A 125 24.02 12.85 -10.93
C VAL A 125 23.01 12.30 -9.92
N PRO A 126 21.79 12.85 -9.83
CA PRO A 126 20.75 12.28 -8.98
C PRO A 126 20.46 10.81 -9.35
N PHE A 127 20.11 9.98 -8.36
CA PHE A 127 19.86 8.55 -8.56
C PHE A 127 18.82 8.27 -9.67
N ILE A 128 17.74 9.04 -9.72
CA ILE A 128 16.72 8.96 -10.77
C ILE A 128 17.28 9.24 -12.18
N SER A 129 18.21 10.19 -12.31
CA SER A 129 18.87 10.50 -13.59
C SER A 129 19.82 9.38 -14.00
N TYR A 130 20.51 8.75 -13.03
CA TYR A 130 21.32 7.57 -13.25
C TYR A 130 20.48 6.39 -13.77
N LEU A 131 19.34 6.10 -13.14
CA LEU A 131 18.40 5.07 -13.59
C LEU A 131 17.86 5.36 -15.00
N SER A 132 17.44 6.60 -15.27
CA SER A 132 16.95 6.98 -16.59
C SER A 132 18.01 6.84 -17.68
N ALA A 133 19.26 7.20 -17.38
CA ALA A 133 20.38 7.02 -18.31
C ALA A 133 20.63 5.53 -18.61
N MET A 134 20.58 4.66 -17.59
CA MET A 134 20.71 3.22 -17.78
C MET A 134 19.58 2.64 -18.63
N GLN A 135 18.32 3.04 -18.37
CA GLN A 135 17.15 2.65 -19.18
C GLN A 135 17.29 3.08 -20.66
N LYS A 136 17.82 4.28 -20.92
CA LYS A 136 18.09 4.74 -22.29
C LYS A 136 19.23 3.97 -22.96
N SER A 137 20.23 3.55 -22.19
CA SER A 137 21.38 2.78 -22.69
C SER A 137 21.10 1.28 -22.87
N GLN A 138 19.98 0.78 -22.34
CA GLN A 138 19.57 -0.62 -22.33
C GLN A 138 19.30 -1.24 -23.72
N LEU A 139 19.47 -0.47 -24.80
CA LEU A 139 19.46 -1.00 -26.16
C LEU A 139 20.65 -1.94 -26.45
N LEU A 140 21.64 -2.11 -25.55
CA LEU A 140 22.88 -2.83 -25.86
C LEU A 140 23.40 -3.88 -24.85
N SER A 141 22.90 -4.04 -23.60
CA SER A 141 23.25 -5.19 -22.74
C SER A 141 22.47 -5.28 -21.40
N ASP A 142 22.06 -6.53 -21.07
CA ASP A 142 21.59 -7.19 -19.82
C ASP A 142 20.52 -6.55 -18.87
N ASP A 143 19.70 -7.44 -18.32
CA ASP A 143 18.35 -7.32 -17.71
C ASP A 143 18.21 -6.46 -16.42
N MET A 144 19.24 -5.77 -15.97
CA MET A 144 19.31 -5.26 -14.57
C MET A 144 18.30 -4.15 -14.21
N VAL A 145 17.81 -3.38 -15.18
CA VAL A 145 16.81 -2.30 -14.98
C VAL A 145 15.43 -2.72 -15.55
N SER A 146 15.30 -3.98 -15.96
CA SER A 146 14.04 -4.54 -16.47
C SER A 146 12.94 -4.45 -15.41
N GLY A 147 11.82 -3.85 -15.76
CA GLY A 147 10.67 -3.66 -14.88
C GLY A 147 10.76 -2.46 -13.92
N VAL A 148 11.79 -1.60 -14.01
CA VAL A 148 11.78 -0.31 -13.31
C VAL A 148 10.95 0.70 -14.10
N GLU A 149 10.02 1.38 -13.46
CA GLU A 149 9.18 2.43 -14.09
C GLU A 149 9.34 3.75 -13.32
N ILE A 150 9.45 4.87 -14.04
CA ILE A 150 9.56 6.20 -13.44
C ILE A 150 8.37 7.03 -13.93
N ARG A 151 7.55 7.53 -13.00
CA ARG A 151 6.43 8.43 -13.29
C ARG A 151 6.68 9.76 -12.60
N CYS A 152 6.53 10.86 -13.34
CA CYS A 152 6.72 12.20 -12.81
C CYS A 152 5.46 13.04 -13.03
N GLU A 153 5.11 13.82 -12.04
CA GLU A 153 4.06 14.84 -12.06
C GLU A 153 4.70 16.20 -11.77
N GLU A 154 4.45 17.16 -12.65
CA GLU A 154 4.98 18.51 -12.55
C GLU A 154 3.87 19.48 -12.11
N LYS A 155 4.08 20.18 -11.00
CA LYS A 155 3.26 21.31 -10.54
C LYS A 155 4.03 22.60 -10.82
N GLY A 156 3.64 23.29 -11.89
CA GLY A 156 4.31 24.50 -12.35
C GLY A 156 5.63 24.19 -13.09
N SER A 157 5.97 24.99 -14.09
CA SER A 157 7.09 24.68 -14.98
C SER A 157 8.46 24.83 -14.29
N CYS A 158 9.36 23.88 -14.53
CA CYS A 158 10.74 23.90 -14.05
C CYS A 158 11.49 25.16 -14.53
N PRO A 159 12.07 25.97 -13.63
CA PRO A 159 12.82 27.17 -14.00
C PRO A 159 14.16 26.82 -14.64
N ALA A 160 14.61 27.64 -15.61
CA ALA A 160 15.86 27.41 -16.34
C ALA A 160 17.11 27.39 -15.43
N GLY A 161 17.07 28.10 -14.30
CA GLY A 161 18.13 28.11 -13.29
C GLY A 161 18.24 26.84 -12.45
N CYS A 162 17.30 25.89 -12.57
CA CYS A 162 17.29 24.66 -11.78
C CYS A 162 17.61 23.42 -12.63
N HIS A 163 18.83 22.89 -12.48
CA HIS A 163 19.29 21.72 -13.25
C HIS A 163 18.64 20.39 -12.82
N LEU A 164 18.13 20.30 -11.58
CA LEU A 164 17.57 19.06 -11.03
C LEU A 164 16.26 18.63 -11.73
N CYS A 165 15.36 19.57 -12.00
CA CYS A 165 14.08 19.27 -12.66
C CYS A 165 14.19 19.22 -14.19
N HIS A 166 15.14 19.93 -14.80
CA HIS A 166 15.29 20.01 -16.26
C HIS A 166 15.70 18.67 -16.89
N HIS A 167 16.53 17.89 -16.20
CA HIS A 167 16.99 16.57 -16.68
C HIS A 167 15.89 15.50 -16.77
N GLN A 168 14.75 15.71 -16.09
CA GLN A 168 13.69 14.69 -15.93
C GLN A 168 12.46 14.97 -16.80
N ALA A 169 12.18 16.24 -17.13
CA ALA A 169 11.08 16.61 -18.04
C ALA A 169 11.19 16.01 -19.46
N VAL A 170 12.40 15.61 -19.87
CA VAL A 170 12.67 14.96 -21.17
C VAL A 170 12.19 13.50 -21.22
N VAL A 171 11.83 12.89 -20.08
CA VAL A 171 11.41 11.47 -19.99
C VAL A 171 9.88 11.31 -20.07
N GLY A 172 9.11 12.37 -19.82
CA GLY A 172 7.64 12.36 -19.74
C GLY A 172 6.86 12.51 -21.06
N GLY A 173 7.46 12.23 -22.22
CA GLY A 173 6.69 12.02 -23.46
C GLY A 173 5.92 13.20 -24.06
N LEU A 174 6.11 14.44 -23.60
CA LEU A 174 5.60 15.64 -24.27
C LEU A 174 6.77 16.51 -24.74
N SER A 175 7.29 16.17 -25.91
CA SER A 175 8.17 17.05 -26.68
C SER A 175 7.38 18.29 -27.13
N GLY A 176 7.42 19.35 -26.32
CA GLY A 176 7.27 20.70 -26.83
C GLY A 176 8.44 20.98 -27.79
N ARG A 177 8.17 20.99 -29.09
CA ARG A 177 9.12 21.38 -30.14
C ARG A 177 9.75 22.75 -29.83
N GLY A 178 11.09 22.80 -29.81
CA GLY A 178 11.89 24.03 -29.99
C GLY A 178 13.12 24.03 -29.06
N ARG A 179 14.36 24.26 -29.48
CA ARG A 179 14.94 24.78 -30.72
C ARG A 179 16.40 24.32 -30.80
N THR A 180 16.78 23.66 -31.90
CA THR A 180 18.12 23.83 -32.47
C THR A 180 18.10 25.15 -33.22
N GLY A 181 18.66 26.21 -32.64
CA GLY A 181 18.60 27.55 -33.22
C GLY A 181 19.47 28.53 -32.47
N ASN A 182 20.70 28.66 -32.96
CA ASN A 182 21.68 29.68 -32.59
C ASN A 182 21.02 31.07 -32.57
N SER A 183 20.72 31.62 -31.39
CA SER A 183 20.23 32.98 -31.22
C SER A 183 20.71 33.58 -29.89
N ARG A 184 21.65 34.53 -30.02
CA ARG A 184 21.98 35.52 -28.98
C ARG A 184 20.79 36.47 -28.83
N SER A 185 20.06 36.40 -27.70
CA SER A 185 19.31 37.49 -27.02
C SER A 185 18.04 36.96 -26.34
N GLY A 186 17.97 37.07 -25.01
CA GLY A 186 16.77 36.86 -24.20
C GLY A 186 16.75 35.53 -23.45
N GLU A 187 17.03 35.56 -22.14
CA GLU A 187 16.67 34.43 -21.26
C GLU A 187 15.16 34.16 -21.38
N PRO A 188 14.72 32.89 -21.45
CA PRO A 188 13.29 32.57 -21.40
C PRO A 188 12.69 33.12 -20.10
N PRO A 189 11.47 33.69 -20.15
CA PRO A 189 10.84 34.29 -18.98
C PRO A 189 10.72 33.28 -17.83
N SER A 190 10.97 33.75 -16.60
CA SER A 190 10.81 32.96 -15.38
C SER A 190 9.40 32.35 -15.31
N PRO A 191 9.24 31.06 -14.99
CA PRO A 191 7.93 30.43 -14.92
C PRO A 191 7.08 31.04 -13.80
N ILE A 192 5.76 31.07 -14.01
CA ILE A 192 4.79 31.54 -13.02
C ILE A 192 4.67 30.49 -11.91
N PRO A 193 4.95 30.83 -10.63
CA PRO A 193 4.81 29.91 -9.50
C PRO A 193 3.36 29.45 -9.34
N VAL A 194 3.16 28.17 -9.05
CA VAL A 194 1.86 27.58 -8.72
C VAL A 194 1.74 27.31 -7.23
N LEU A 195 0.51 27.23 -6.70
CA LEU A 195 0.27 26.87 -5.30
C LEU A 195 0.74 25.43 -5.05
N LEU A 196 1.66 25.26 -4.09
CA LEU A 196 2.20 23.95 -3.71
C LEU A 196 1.59 23.45 -2.40
N GLU A 197 1.56 24.30 -1.38
CA GLU A 197 1.11 23.95 -0.03
C GLU A 197 0.33 25.10 0.60
N VAL A 198 -0.72 24.77 1.36
CA VAL A 198 -1.45 25.71 2.21
C VAL A 198 -1.01 25.49 3.66
N SER A 199 -0.18 26.39 4.18
CA SER A 199 0.42 26.26 5.51
C SER A 199 -0.49 26.76 6.62
N ARG A 200 -1.29 27.81 6.37
CA ARG A 200 -2.29 28.32 7.32
C ARG A 200 -3.59 28.71 6.65
N VAL A 201 -4.68 28.35 7.31
CA VAL A 201 -6.05 28.72 6.95
C VAL A 201 -6.72 29.43 8.13
N VAL A 202 -7.59 30.38 7.81
CA VAL A 202 -8.38 31.10 8.80
C VAL A 202 -9.86 30.96 8.47
N PRO A 203 -10.73 30.58 9.44
CA PRO A 203 -12.15 30.37 9.17
C PRO A 203 -12.87 31.65 8.72
N LEU A 204 -13.77 31.55 7.74
CA LEU A 204 -14.50 32.71 7.20
C LEU A 204 -15.42 33.38 8.22
N TYR A 205 -15.96 32.62 9.19
CA TYR A 205 -16.79 33.20 10.26
C TYR A 205 -15.99 34.19 11.13
N SER A 206 -14.64 34.20 11.08
CA SER A 206 -13.83 35.21 11.76
C SER A 206 -13.98 36.61 11.16
N LEU A 207 -14.42 36.71 9.90
CA LEU A 207 -14.67 37.97 9.20
C LEU A 207 -16.03 38.59 9.56
N VAL A 208 -16.89 37.85 10.27
CA VAL A 208 -18.17 38.32 10.75
C VAL A 208 -17.96 39.11 12.06
N GLN A 209 -18.45 40.36 12.09
CA GLN A 209 -18.27 41.26 13.24
C GLN A 209 -19.27 41.00 14.36
N ASP A 210 -20.50 40.61 14.02
CA ASP A 210 -21.56 40.30 14.97
C ASP A 210 -21.36 38.92 15.60
N ASN A 211 -21.38 38.85 16.94
CA ASN A 211 -21.10 37.61 17.66
C ASN A 211 -22.18 36.53 17.44
N VAL A 212 -23.44 36.93 17.27
CA VAL A 212 -24.57 35.98 17.14
C VAL A 212 -24.51 35.28 15.79
N THR A 213 -24.38 36.06 14.72
CA THR A 213 -24.21 35.59 13.34
C THR A 213 -22.93 34.77 13.20
N LYS A 214 -21.85 35.16 13.88
CA LYS A 214 -20.60 34.41 13.92
C LYS A 214 -20.78 33.01 14.52
N GLU A 215 -21.46 32.88 15.66
CA GLU A 215 -21.73 31.56 16.26
C GLU A 215 -22.70 30.72 15.41
N ALA A 216 -23.73 31.33 14.80
CA ALA A 216 -24.61 30.64 13.85
C ALA A 216 -23.83 30.09 12.65
N PHE A 217 -22.94 30.92 12.06
CA PHE A 217 -22.12 30.53 10.93
C PHE A 217 -21.08 29.46 11.31
N LYS A 218 -20.48 29.55 12.50
CA LYS A 218 -19.60 28.51 13.04
C LYS A 218 -20.34 27.19 13.23
N SER A 219 -21.56 27.21 13.78
CA SER A 219 -22.40 26.02 13.91
C SER A 219 -22.71 25.38 12.54
N ALA A 220 -23.10 26.18 11.55
CA ALA A 220 -23.33 25.70 10.19
C ALA A 220 -22.05 25.13 9.54
N THR A 221 -20.89 25.72 9.81
CA THR A 221 -19.59 25.22 9.34
C THR A 221 -19.28 23.86 9.95
N MET A 222 -19.51 23.69 11.26
CA MET A 222 -19.33 22.41 11.95
C MET A 222 -20.31 21.35 11.44
N SER A 223 -21.57 21.73 11.22
CA SER A 223 -22.61 20.87 10.63
C SER A 223 -22.20 20.40 9.23
N SER A 224 -21.75 21.31 8.37
CA SER A 224 -21.29 21.01 7.01
C SER A 224 -20.14 19.98 7.01
N TYR A 225 -19.15 20.19 7.88
CA TYR A 225 -17.92 19.39 7.87
C TYR A 225 -18.08 18.03 8.55
N TRP A 226 -18.71 17.96 9.73
CA TRP A 226 -18.78 16.73 10.54
C TRP A 226 -20.06 15.93 10.34
N CYS A 227 -21.16 16.62 10.01
CA CYS A 227 -22.51 16.06 9.94
C CYS A 227 -23.13 16.20 8.53
N ALA A 228 -22.30 16.42 7.51
CA ALA A 228 -22.69 16.56 6.10
C ALA A 228 -23.83 17.59 5.86
N GLY A 229 -23.96 18.59 6.74
CA GLY A 229 -25.01 19.60 6.70
C GLY A 229 -26.41 19.12 7.12
N LYS A 230 -26.56 17.90 7.65
CA LYS A 230 -27.85 17.27 7.99
C LYS A 230 -27.99 16.97 9.49
N GLY A 231 -27.40 17.82 10.32
CA GLY A 231 -27.44 17.68 11.77
C GLY A 231 -26.52 18.68 12.45
N ASP A 232 -26.72 18.83 13.74
CA ASP A 232 -25.94 19.76 14.56
C ASP A 232 -24.86 19.02 15.34
N VAL A 233 -23.72 19.68 15.56
CA VAL A 233 -22.66 19.14 16.42
C VAL A 233 -22.97 19.49 17.87
N ILE A 234 -23.05 18.47 18.73
CA ILE A 234 -23.20 18.61 20.18
C ILE A 234 -22.03 17.86 20.82
N ASP A 235 -21.18 18.59 21.54
CA ASP A 235 -19.90 18.10 22.05
C ASP A 235 -19.08 17.42 20.93
N ASN A 236 -18.89 16.10 21.01
CA ASN A 236 -18.15 15.31 20.03
C ASN A 236 -19.05 14.40 19.14
N TRP A 237 -20.37 14.64 19.12
CA TRP A 237 -21.32 13.86 18.32
C TRP A 237 -22.18 14.72 17.40
N CYS A 238 -22.66 14.10 16.33
CA CYS A 238 -23.66 14.69 15.44
C CYS A 238 -25.08 14.28 15.86
N ARG A 239 -25.91 15.26 16.19
CA ARG A 239 -27.35 15.12 16.32
C ARG A 239 -27.99 15.27 14.94
N CYS A 240 -28.25 14.13 14.30
CA CYS A 240 -28.83 14.09 12.96
C CYS A 240 -30.29 14.57 12.93
N ASP A 241 -30.66 15.27 11.86
CA ASP A 241 -32.06 15.58 11.57
C ASP A 241 -32.83 14.32 11.20
N LEU A 242 -34.15 14.36 11.30
CA LEU A 242 -35.03 13.24 10.93
C LEU A 242 -34.88 12.80 9.46
N SER A 243 -34.47 13.70 8.57
CA SER A 243 -34.24 13.42 7.15
C SER A 243 -32.90 12.71 6.87
N ALA A 244 -32.04 12.57 7.87
CA ALA A 244 -30.69 12.03 7.73
C ALA A 244 -30.55 10.58 8.21
N PHE A 245 -31.67 9.90 8.46
CA PHE A 245 -31.69 8.48 8.83
C PHE A 245 -31.64 7.60 7.57
N SER A 246 -30.95 6.47 7.68
CA SER A 246 -30.88 5.45 6.63
C SER A 246 -32.21 4.72 6.47
N LYS A 247 -32.29 3.84 5.48
CA LYS A 247 -33.46 2.97 5.28
C LYS A 247 -33.75 2.07 6.49
N ASP A 248 -32.72 1.75 7.26
CA ASP A 248 -32.78 0.91 8.45
C ASP A 248 -33.11 1.72 9.71
N GLY A 249 -33.35 3.03 9.58
CA GLY A 249 -33.64 3.91 10.71
C GLY A 249 -32.40 4.23 11.56
N LEU A 250 -31.20 4.10 10.98
CA LEU A 250 -29.94 4.45 11.65
C LEU A 250 -29.46 5.85 11.23
N PRO A 251 -28.93 6.66 12.15
CA PRO A 251 -28.41 8.01 11.85
C PRO A 251 -27.25 7.98 10.86
N ASN A 252 -27.35 8.73 9.76
CA ASN A 252 -26.38 8.72 8.66
C ASN A 252 -25.84 10.14 8.31
N CYS A 253 -26.01 11.12 9.20
CA CYS A 253 -25.48 12.47 8.97
C CYS A 253 -23.95 12.55 9.12
N SER A 254 -23.36 11.71 9.98
CA SER A 254 -21.90 11.59 10.09
C SER A 254 -21.46 10.35 9.30
N PRO A 255 -20.83 10.51 8.12
CA PRO A 255 -20.55 9.39 7.24
C PRO A 255 -19.45 8.50 7.82
N LEU A 256 -19.76 7.21 7.97
CA LEU A 256 -18.78 6.20 8.33
C LEU A 256 -17.93 5.86 7.09
N ARG A 257 -16.66 6.29 7.11
CA ARG A 257 -15.76 6.12 5.95
C ARG A 257 -15.37 4.65 5.75
N GLN A 258 -15.11 4.29 4.49
CA GLN A 258 -14.56 2.98 4.14
C GLN A 258 -13.15 2.83 4.72
N PRO A 259 -12.87 1.79 5.54
CA PRO A 259 -11.52 1.50 5.97
C PRO A 259 -10.71 0.92 4.81
N ILE A 260 -9.48 1.38 4.62
CA ILE A 260 -8.61 0.92 3.53
C ILE A 260 -7.75 -0.25 4.04
N LEU A 261 -8.15 -1.48 3.72
CA LEU A 261 -7.38 -2.68 4.02
C LEU A 261 -6.15 -2.77 3.10
N ARG A 262 -4.97 -3.02 3.68
CA ARG A 262 -3.72 -3.22 2.94
C ARG A 262 -2.90 -4.37 3.53
N LEU A 263 -1.97 -4.92 2.75
CA LEU A 263 -0.96 -5.83 3.28
C LEU A 263 0.00 -5.06 4.19
N ALA A 264 0.42 -5.68 5.29
CA ALA A 264 1.40 -5.08 6.19
C ALA A 264 2.77 -4.99 5.48
N PRO A 265 3.34 -3.79 5.28
CA PRO A 265 4.52 -3.61 4.43
C PRO A 265 5.79 -4.23 5.02
N TYR A 266 5.82 -4.44 6.35
CA TYR A 266 6.96 -5.05 7.06
C TYR A 266 6.82 -6.58 7.23
N LEU A 267 5.66 -7.17 6.91
CA LEU A 267 5.41 -8.60 7.01
C LEU A 267 5.02 -9.16 5.64
N GLU A 268 6.02 -9.47 4.82
CA GLU A 268 5.80 -10.11 3.53
C GLU A 268 5.04 -11.44 3.71
N PRO A 269 4.02 -11.73 2.88
CA PRO A 269 3.33 -13.00 2.88
C PRO A 269 4.28 -14.20 2.77
N SER A 270 3.91 -15.32 3.40
CA SER A 270 4.62 -16.59 3.29
C SER A 270 3.67 -17.70 2.85
N SER A 271 4.07 -18.96 3.00
CA SER A 271 3.26 -20.10 2.63
C SER A 271 2.04 -20.27 3.55
N THR A 272 2.12 -19.85 4.82
CA THR A 272 1.00 -19.99 5.77
C THR A 272 0.64 -18.70 6.50
N MET A 273 1.43 -17.64 6.30
CA MET A 273 1.25 -16.37 7.00
C MET A 273 0.95 -15.22 6.05
N VAL A 274 -0.08 -14.45 6.38
CA VAL A 274 -0.43 -13.17 5.75
C VAL A 274 -0.76 -12.18 6.87
N ALA A 275 -0.23 -10.97 6.76
CA ALA A 275 -0.54 -9.87 7.67
C ALA A 275 -1.21 -8.73 6.90
N VAL A 276 -2.29 -8.22 7.47
CA VAL A 276 -3.05 -7.09 6.94
C VAL A 276 -3.13 -5.98 7.99
N GLU A 277 -3.23 -4.74 7.53
CA GLU A 277 -3.36 -3.56 8.38
C GLU A 277 -4.27 -2.51 7.76
N TRP A 278 -4.79 -1.61 8.60
CA TRP A 278 -5.61 -0.48 8.18
C TRP A 278 -5.56 0.64 9.22
N MET A 279 -5.78 1.88 8.77
CA MET A 279 -5.92 3.05 9.62
C MET A 279 -7.35 3.15 10.17
N ASP A 280 -7.47 3.61 11.41
CA ASP A 280 -8.77 3.89 12.02
C ASP A 280 -9.53 4.96 11.22
N VAL A 281 -10.81 4.70 10.96
CA VAL A 281 -11.70 5.64 10.25
C VAL A 281 -12.58 6.45 11.19
N GLU A 282 -12.45 6.26 12.51
CA GLU A 282 -13.19 7.05 13.49
C GLU A 282 -12.84 8.55 13.37
N PRO A 283 -13.82 9.43 13.10
CA PRO A 283 -13.59 10.86 13.10
C PRO A 283 -13.44 11.42 14.53
N LEU A 284 -12.80 12.58 14.63
CA LEU A 284 -12.70 13.32 15.91
C LEU A 284 -14.09 13.66 16.48
N ILE A 285 -15.00 14.08 15.61
CA ILE A 285 -16.39 14.44 15.93
C ILE A 285 -17.31 13.65 15.02
N GLY A 286 -18.35 13.02 15.58
CA GLY A 286 -19.39 12.37 14.80
C GLY A 286 -19.62 10.91 15.17
N CYS A 287 -19.60 10.02 14.18
CA CYS A 287 -19.74 8.58 14.42
C CYS A 287 -18.56 8.02 15.23
N LYS A 288 -18.81 6.96 16.00
CA LYS A 288 -17.82 6.25 16.80
C LYS A 288 -17.73 4.83 16.31
N VAL A 289 -16.52 4.35 16.02
CA VAL A 289 -16.32 2.99 15.51
C VAL A 289 -16.37 2.05 16.70
N SER A 290 -17.29 1.10 16.67
CA SER A 290 -17.47 0.10 17.72
C SER A 290 -16.67 -1.16 17.44
N ASP A 291 -16.55 -1.54 16.16
CA ASP A 291 -15.86 -2.77 15.75
C ASP A 291 -15.38 -2.68 14.29
N TYR A 292 -14.46 -3.58 13.94
CA TYR A 292 -14.04 -3.89 12.58
C TYR A 292 -14.31 -5.36 12.29
N ILE A 293 -15.05 -5.61 11.21
CA ILE A 293 -15.41 -6.97 10.80
C ILE A 293 -14.52 -7.38 9.64
N ILE A 294 -13.68 -8.38 9.88
CA ILE A 294 -12.81 -8.97 8.85
C ILE A 294 -13.37 -10.31 8.40
N GLN A 295 -13.52 -10.46 7.09
CA GLN A 295 -13.92 -11.71 6.46
C GLN A 295 -12.77 -12.24 5.62
N HIS A 296 -12.49 -13.54 5.71
CA HIS A 296 -11.51 -14.18 4.83
C HIS A 296 -12.02 -15.47 4.22
N LYS A 297 -11.63 -15.72 2.97
CA LYS A 297 -11.92 -16.98 2.27
C LYS A 297 -10.79 -17.38 1.33
N ARG A 298 -10.62 -18.69 1.16
CA ARG A 298 -9.85 -19.26 0.07
C ARG A 298 -10.69 -19.15 -1.21
N VAL A 299 -10.09 -18.65 -2.28
CA VAL A 299 -10.70 -18.52 -3.60
C VAL A 299 -10.15 -19.65 -4.47
N GLU A 300 -11.02 -20.56 -4.91
CA GLU A 300 -10.63 -21.66 -5.79
C GLU A 300 -10.60 -21.19 -7.25
N ASP A 301 -11.69 -20.59 -7.72
CA ASP A 301 -11.79 -19.95 -9.03
C ASP A 301 -12.22 -18.48 -8.88
N PRO A 302 -11.41 -17.50 -9.32
CA PRO A 302 -11.80 -16.09 -9.32
C PRO A 302 -13.00 -15.75 -10.21
N SER A 303 -13.36 -16.64 -11.14
CA SER A 303 -14.45 -16.47 -12.11
C SER A 303 -15.78 -17.06 -11.64
N GLU A 304 -15.78 -17.88 -10.59
CA GLU A 304 -17.00 -18.42 -10.00
C GLU A 304 -17.76 -17.35 -9.19
N ALA A 305 -19.09 -17.44 -9.21
CA ALA A 305 -19.95 -16.56 -8.42
C ALA A 305 -19.67 -16.75 -6.93
N GLU A 306 -19.63 -15.65 -6.16
CA GLU A 306 -19.38 -15.68 -4.72
C GLU A 306 -20.59 -16.27 -3.95
N VAL A 307 -20.76 -17.60 -4.00
CA VAL A 307 -21.85 -18.31 -3.31
C VAL A 307 -21.57 -18.46 -1.81
N TYR A 308 -20.29 -18.51 -1.41
CA TYR A 308 -19.90 -18.74 -0.01
C TYR A 308 -19.41 -17.45 0.68
N THR A 309 -20.06 -17.12 1.79
CA THR A 309 -19.57 -16.12 2.75
C THR A 309 -18.43 -16.75 3.54
N GLY A 310 -17.22 -16.25 3.37
CA GLY A 310 -16.03 -16.65 4.13
C GLY A 310 -16.20 -16.52 5.64
N GLU A 311 -15.23 -17.02 6.40
CA GLU A 311 -15.19 -16.91 7.87
C GLU A 311 -15.19 -15.42 8.26
N VAL A 312 -16.12 -15.04 9.12
CA VAL A 312 -16.31 -13.67 9.61
C VAL A 312 -15.76 -13.60 11.03
N ILE A 313 -14.93 -12.59 11.29
CA ILE A 313 -14.23 -12.40 12.55
C ILE A 313 -14.45 -10.95 13.00
N SER A 314 -14.97 -10.78 14.21
CA SER A 314 -15.01 -9.50 14.92
C SER A 314 -13.64 -9.19 15.53
N LEU A 315 -13.12 -7.99 15.30
CA LEU A 315 -11.87 -7.57 15.92
C LEU A 315 -12.02 -7.48 17.45
N VAL A 316 -13.17 -7.01 17.93
CA VAL A 316 -13.44 -6.83 19.36
C VAL A 316 -13.76 -8.15 20.05
N ASP A 317 -14.77 -8.86 19.56
CA ASP A 317 -15.32 -10.03 20.26
C ASP A 317 -14.44 -11.26 20.07
N ASP A 318 -14.00 -11.55 18.83
CA ASP A 318 -13.24 -12.76 18.53
C ASP A 318 -11.73 -12.62 18.78
N LEU A 319 -11.15 -11.46 18.47
CA LEU A 319 -9.69 -11.28 18.51
C LEU A 319 -9.17 -10.63 19.80
N PHE A 320 -9.76 -9.51 20.24
CA PHE A 320 -9.31 -8.84 21.47
C PHE A 320 -9.87 -9.47 22.75
N SER A 321 -11.13 -9.90 22.72
CA SER A 321 -11.84 -10.48 23.88
C SER A 321 -11.81 -12.01 23.89
N GLY A 322 -11.76 -12.63 22.71
CA GLY A 322 -11.82 -14.08 22.55
C GLY A 322 -10.66 -14.83 23.21
N LEU A 323 -10.85 -16.15 23.37
CA LEU A 323 -9.78 -17.09 23.74
C LEU A 323 -8.80 -17.20 22.57
N GLY A 324 -7.95 -16.18 22.42
CA GLY A 324 -7.15 -15.93 21.22
C GLY A 324 -6.60 -17.19 20.56
N SER A 325 -6.89 -17.32 19.26
CA SER A 325 -6.35 -18.40 18.43
C SER A 325 -4.85 -18.22 18.21
N SER A 326 -4.10 -19.33 18.15
CA SER A 326 -2.71 -19.27 17.71
C SER A 326 -2.59 -18.89 16.23
N CYS A 327 -3.67 -19.07 15.45
CA CYS A 327 -3.71 -18.87 14.01
C CYS A 327 -4.06 -17.44 13.60
N VAL A 328 -4.81 -16.68 14.39
CA VAL A 328 -5.19 -15.31 14.07
C VAL A 328 -4.92 -14.42 15.27
N VAL A 329 -4.13 -13.37 15.06
CA VAL A 329 -3.73 -12.45 16.12
C VAL A 329 -3.96 -11.01 15.68
N ALA A 330 -4.58 -10.21 16.54
CA ALA A 330 -4.79 -8.79 16.32
C ALA A 330 -3.75 -7.94 17.05
N GLY A 331 -3.45 -6.79 16.47
CA GLY A 331 -2.61 -5.74 17.03
C GLY A 331 -3.24 -4.37 16.84
N LYS A 332 -2.98 -3.48 17.78
CA LYS A 332 -3.34 -2.06 17.80
C LYS A 332 -2.06 -1.28 18.08
N ARG A 333 -1.74 -0.29 17.24
CA ARG A 333 -0.61 0.62 17.41
C ARG A 333 -1.10 2.06 17.27
N THR A 334 -0.67 2.93 18.16
CA THR A 334 -0.91 4.38 18.02
C THR A 334 0.26 4.96 17.23
N GLY A 335 -0.04 5.65 16.13
CA GLY A 335 0.93 6.36 15.31
C GLY A 335 1.37 7.68 15.93
N ASP A 336 2.11 8.48 15.16
CA ASP A 336 2.73 9.73 15.65
C ASP A 336 1.70 10.80 16.04
N HIS A 337 0.51 10.76 15.45
CA HIS A 337 -0.61 11.64 15.81
C HIS A 337 -1.54 10.92 16.81
N PRO A 338 -2.03 11.60 17.86
CA PRO A 338 -2.84 10.98 18.92
C PRO A 338 -4.11 10.25 18.45
N HIS A 339 -4.62 10.62 17.27
CA HIS A 339 -5.83 10.06 16.66
C HIS A 339 -5.54 9.12 15.48
N SER A 340 -4.27 8.83 15.21
CA SER A 340 -3.83 7.95 14.14
C SER A 340 -3.62 6.54 14.70
N VAL A 341 -4.67 5.74 14.84
CA VAL A 341 -4.55 4.34 15.27
C VAL A 341 -4.43 3.43 14.05
N LEU A 342 -3.46 2.52 14.10
CA LEU A 342 -3.24 1.46 13.12
C LEU A 342 -3.67 0.13 13.74
N TYR A 343 -4.63 -0.53 13.11
CA TYR A 343 -5.01 -1.90 13.44
C TYR A 343 -4.32 -2.87 12.48
N SER A 344 -4.02 -4.06 12.97
CA SER A 344 -3.38 -5.12 12.19
C SER A 344 -3.90 -6.50 12.61
N VAL A 345 -3.98 -7.42 11.65
CA VAL A 345 -4.32 -8.82 11.88
C VAL A 345 -3.33 -9.71 11.15
N VAL A 346 -2.75 -10.67 11.86
CA VAL A 346 -1.83 -11.66 11.28
C VAL A 346 -2.49 -13.04 11.32
N PHE A 347 -2.69 -13.61 10.14
CA PHE A 347 -3.11 -14.98 9.92
C PHE A 347 -1.87 -15.86 9.77
N LYS A 348 -1.77 -16.98 10.49
CA LYS A 348 -0.55 -17.84 10.57
C LYS A 348 -0.75 -19.28 10.10
N CYS A 349 -1.99 -19.70 9.90
CA CYS A 349 -2.37 -21.08 9.58
C CYS A 349 -3.08 -21.18 8.22
N LEU A 350 -2.75 -20.28 7.29
CA LEU A 350 -3.29 -20.35 5.93
C LEU A 350 -2.68 -21.52 5.18
N GLU A 351 -3.40 -21.98 4.16
CA GLU A 351 -2.89 -23.01 3.27
C GLU A 351 -1.92 -22.43 2.25
N PRO A 352 -0.86 -23.16 1.91
CA PRO A 352 0.12 -22.71 0.92
C PRO A 352 -0.43 -22.81 -0.51
N ASP A 353 0.21 -22.07 -1.42
CA ASP A 353 -0.14 -22.01 -2.84
C ASP A 353 -1.65 -21.73 -3.12
N SER A 354 -2.26 -20.93 -2.26
CA SER A 354 -3.70 -20.69 -2.27
C SER A 354 -3.98 -19.20 -2.38
N LEU A 355 -5.00 -18.84 -3.17
CA LEU A 355 -5.46 -17.46 -3.30
C LEU A 355 -6.45 -17.18 -2.16
N TYR A 356 -6.21 -16.13 -1.38
CA TYR A 356 -7.11 -15.67 -0.34
C TYR A 356 -7.63 -14.28 -0.65
N LYS A 357 -8.91 -14.04 -0.33
CA LYS A 357 -9.55 -12.73 -0.35
C LYS A 357 -9.91 -12.35 1.09
N PHE A 358 -9.41 -11.20 1.52
CA PHE A 358 -9.71 -10.58 2.81
C PHE A 358 -10.57 -9.35 2.56
N THR A 359 -11.69 -9.24 3.26
CA THR A 359 -12.63 -8.12 3.16
C THR A 359 -12.79 -7.48 4.54
N LEU A 360 -12.82 -6.16 4.61
CA LEU A 360 -12.94 -5.39 5.85
C LEU A 360 -14.05 -4.36 5.72
N HIS A 361 -14.87 -4.21 6.77
CA HIS A 361 -15.72 -3.05 6.96
C HIS A 361 -15.76 -2.64 8.43
N ALA A 362 -16.09 -1.38 8.69
CA ALA A 362 -16.27 -0.83 10.02
C ALA A 362 -17.74 -0.92 10.43
N MET A 363 -17.97 -1.03 11.73
CA MET A 363 -19.28 -0.92 12.36
C MET A 363 -19.26 0.26 13.34
N ASP A 364 -20.29 1.10 13.32
CA ASP A 364 -20.40 2.20 14.28
C ASP A 364 -21.08 1.76 15.59
N SER A 365 -21.10 2.65 16.59
CA SER A 365 -21.75 2.44 17.90
C SER A 365 -23.26 2.17 17.83
N ARG A 366 -23.91 2.48 16.71
CA ARG A 366 -25.36 2.31 16.48
C ARG A 366 -25.67 1.14 15.53
N GLY A 367 -24.64 0.47 15.00
CA GLY A 367 -24.74 -0.66 14.10
C GLY A 367 -24.78 -0.33 12.61
N SER A 368 -24.43 0.88 12.19
CA SER A 368 -24.26 1.21 10.77
C SER A 368 -22.97 0.57 10.25
N HIS A 369 -22.98 0.17 8.98
CA HIS A 369 -21.84 -0.45 8.31
C HIS A 369 -21.20 0.53 7.32
N SER A 370 -19.87 0.51 7.23
CA SER A 370 -19.16 1.21 6.17
C SER A 370 -19.26 0.44 4.85
N ASP A 371 -18.90 1.09 3.75
CA ASP A 371 -18.50 0.35 2.55
C ASP A 371 -17.31 -0.58 2.89
N SER A 372 -17.23 -1.71 2.18
CA SER A 372 -16.18 -2.71 2.40
C SER A 372 -14.97 -2.47 1.50
N SER A 373 -13.76 -2.69 2.02
CA SER A 373 -12.54 -2.79 1.20
C SER A 373 -12.04 -4.23 1.19
N PHE A 374 -11.20 -4.58 0.22
CA PHE A 374 -10.65 -5.92 0.13
C PHE A 374 -9.23 -5.96 -0.41
N VAL A 375 -8.52 -7.03 -0.07
CA VAL A 375 -7.20 -7.38 -0.59
C VAL A 375 -7.21 -8.86 -0.95
N SER A 376 -6.71 -9.18 -2.14
CA SER A 376 -6.49 -10.56 -2.58
C SER A 376 -4.99 -10.84 -2.66
N VAL A 377 -4.56 -11.96 -2.08
CA VAL A 377 -3.15 -12.35 -2.04
C VAL A 377 -3.01 -13.85 -2.18
N ARG A 378 -2.02 -14.29 -2.96
CA ARG A 378 -1.65 -15.70 -3.06
C ARG A 378 -0.58 -16.02 -2.01
N THR A 379 -0.80 -17.04 -1.21
CA THR A 379 0.25 -17.55 -0.30
C THR A 379 1.39 -18.16 -1.10
N SER A 380 2.59 -18.12 -0.53
CA SER A 380 3.78 -18.67 -1.20
C SER A 380 3.71 -20.20 -1.33
N CYS A 381 4.56 -20.76 -2.19
CA CYS A 381 4.64 -22.21 -2.33
C CYS A 381 5.05 -22.89 -1.02
N PRO A 382 4.61 -24.15 -0.81
CA PRO A 382 5.01 -24.95 0.35
C PRO A 382 6.54 -25.07 0.48
N MET A 383 7.02 -25.17 1.72
CA MET A 383 8.44 -25.42 1.98
C MET A 383 8.87 -26.78 1.39
N VAL A 384 10.02 -26.80 0.73
CA VAL A 384 10.58 -28.01 0.12
C VAL A 384 12.03 -28.16 0.56
N ASP A 385 12.35 -29.33 1.12
CA ASP A 385 13.73 -29.75 1.37
C ASP A 385 14.31 -30.38 0.12
N ASP A 386 15.18 -29.61 -0.55
CA ASP A 386 15.76 -29.98 -1.83
C ASP A 386 16.70 -31.19 -1.73
N SER A 387 17.45 -31.29 -0.62
CA SER A 387 18.40 -32.39 -0.39
C SER A 387 17.67 -33.71 -0.17
N ARG A 388 16.59 -33.68 0.61
CA ARG A 388 15.73 -34.84 0.82
C ARG A 388 15.03 -35.26 -0.48
N ALA A 389 14.66 -34.30 -1.33
CA ALA A 389 14.06 -34.61 -2.63
C ALA A 389 15.03 -35.37 -3.54
N GLU A 390 16.30 -34.95 -3.58
CA GLU A 390 17.36 -35.61 -4.35
C GLU A 390 17.64 -37.02 -3.80
N GLU A 391 17.78 -37.18 -2.48
CA GLU A 391 17.97 -38.50 -1.84
C GLU A 391 16.83 -39.49 -2.17
N ILE A 392 15.59 -39.00 -2.16
CA ILE A 392 14.42 -39.84 -2.51
C ILE A 392 14.44 -40.21 -3.99
N ALA A 393 14.86 -39.30 -4.89
CA ALA A 393 14.98 -39.61 -6.32
C ALA A 393 16.00 -40.73 -6.56
N ASP A 394 17.18 -40.64 -5.94
CA ASP A 394 18.24 -41.65 -6.01
C ASP A 394 17.76 -42.99 -5.43
N LYS A 395 17.06 -42.96 -4.29
CA LYS A 395 16.48 -44.14 -3.66
C LYS A 395 15.46 -44.83 -4.58
N VAL A 396 14.57 -44.06 -5.21
CA VAL A 396 13.54 -44.59 -6.12
C VAL A 396 14.19 -45.19 -7.36
N TYR A 397 15.20 -44.52 -7.94
CA TYR A 397 15.96 -45.06 -9.06
C TYR A 397 16.61 -46.41 -8.73
N ASN A 398 17.24 -46.52 -7.55
CA ASN A 398 17.84 -47.77 -7.10
C ASN A 398 16.81 -48.89 -6.87
N LEU A 399 15.62 -48.56 -6.35
CA LEU A 399 14.53 -49.53 -6.18
C LEU A 399 13.96 -50.01 -7.53
N TYR A 400 13.86 -49.12 -8.53
CA TYR A 400 13.46 -49.49 -9.89
C TYR A 400 14.51 -50.37 -10.58
N ASN A 401 15.79 -50.12 -10.34
CA ASN A 401 16.87 -50.98 -10.82
C ASN A 401 17.01 -52.31 -10.06
N GLY A 402 16.27 -52.55 -8.97
CA GLY A 402 16.27 -53.84 -8.25
C GLY A 402 15.57 -54.97 -9.01
N TYR A 403 14.71 -54.64 -9.98
CA TYR A 403 13.98 -55.47 -10.97
C TYR A 403 13.21 -56.72 -10.47
N THR A 404 13.32 -57.15 -9.21
CA THR A 404 12.98 -58.54 -8.85
C THR A 404 12.15 -58.73 -7.58
N SER A 405 11.95 -57.70 -6.76
CA SER A 405 11.23 -57.84 -5.48
C SER A 405 9.95 -57.01 -5.42
N GLY A 406 8.80 -57.67 -5.25
CA GLY A 406 7.53 -56.97 -4.97
C GLY A 406 7.57 -56.13 -3.68
N LYS A 407 8.52 -56.40 -2.77
CA LYS A 407 8.77 -55.54 -1.60
C LYS A 407 9.41 -54.20 -1.98
N GLU A 408 10.31 -54.18 -2.97
CA GLU A 408 10.96 -52.96 -3.46
C GLU A 408 9.96 -52.07 -4.21
N GLN A 409 9.12 -52.68 -5.06
CA GLN A 409 8.03 -51.97 -5.73
C GLN A 409 7.06 -51.32 -4.72
N GLN A 410 6.65 -52.07 -3.69
CA GLN A 410 5.78 -51.53 -2.66
C GLN A 410 6.47 -50.47 -1.80
N MET A 411 7.76 -50.61 -1.52
CA MET A 411 8.55 -49.59 -0.81
C MET A 411 8.69 -48.30 -1.61
N ALA A 412 8.94 -48.39 -2.92
CA ALA A 412 9.01 -47.23 -3.81
C ALA A 412 7.67 -46.50 -3.84
N TYR A 413 6.57 -47.24 -4.04
CA TYR A 413 5.22 -46.68 -4.03
C TYR A 413 4.87 -46.00 -2.69
N ASN A 414 5.15 -46.65 -1.56
CA ASN A 414 4.88 -46.07 -0.24
C ASN A 414 5.70 -44.80 -0.01
N THR A 415 7.00 -44.81 -0.36
CA THR A 415 7.87 -43.64 -0.24
C THR A 415 7.32 -42.44 -1.02
N LEU A 416 6.88 -42.66 -2.27
CA LEU A 416 6.30 -41.62 -3.13
C LEU A 416 4.91 -41.14 -2.66
N MET A 417 4.14 -41.99 -1.98
CA MET A 417 2.82 -41.66 -1.43
C MET A 417 2.87 -40.94 -0.09
N GLU A 418 3.90 -41.18 0.72
CA GLU A 418 4.11 -40.55 2.02
C GLU A 418 4.61 -39.10 1.90
N VAL A 419 5.29 -38.75 0.82
CA VAL A 419 5.79 -37.38 0.62
C VAL A 419 4.67 -36.41 0.22
N PRO A 420 4.74 -35.13 0.68
CA PRO A 420 3.78 -34.12 0.27
C PRO A 420 3.92 -33.81 -1.24
N PRO A 421 2.83 -33.44 -1.94
CA PRO A 421 2.87 -33.22 -3.39
C PRO A 421 3.98 -32.29 -3.92
N PRO A 422 4.31 -31.15 -3.28
CA PRO A 422 5.41 -30.28 -3.72
C PRO A 422 6.77 -30.99 -3.67
N LEU A 423 7.00 -31.83 -2.66
CA LEU A 423 8.22 -32.61 -2.54
C LEU A 423 8.24 -33.72 -3.59
N LEU A 424 7.12 -34.38 -3.85
CA LEU A 424 6.99 -35.37 -4.93
C LEU A 424 7.31 -34.76 -6.31
N TYR A 425 6.80 -33.56 -6.58
CA TYR A 425 7.11 -32.83 -7.81
C TYR A 425 8.62 -32.49 -7.91
N ARG A 426 9.26 -32.20 -6.77
CA ARG A 426 10.70 -31.96 -6.71
C ARG A 426 11.52 -33.25 -6.89
N VAL A 427 11.06 -34.38 -6.36
CA VAL A 427 11.65 -35.71 -6.61
C VAL A 427 11.60 -36.02 -8.10
N GLN A 428 10.47 -35.78 -8.76
CA GLN A 428 10.34 -35.94 -10.22
C GLN A 428 11.36 -35.08 -10.98
N HIS A 429 11.57 -33.83 -10.57
CA HIS A 429 12.58 -32.95 -11.16
C HIS A 429 13.98 -33.56 -11.07
N HIS A 430 14.41 -33.99 -9.87
CA HIS A 430 15.74 -34.55 -9.65
C HIS A 430 15.93 -35.88 -10.38
N TYR A 431 14.92 -36.76 -10.33
CA TYR A 431 14.95 -38.03 -11.03
C TYR A 431 15.18 -37.82 -12.54
N ASN A 432 14.40 -36.94 -13.16
CA ASN A 432 14.56 -36.66 -14.59
C ASN A 432 15.91 -35.99 -14.88
N SER A 433 16.37 -35.09 -14.01
CA SER A 433 17.67 -34.42 -14.20
C SER A 433 18.85 -35.38 -14.25
N HIS A 434 18.80 -36.48 -13.47
CA HIS A 434 19.91 -37.46 -13.38
C HIS A 434 19.71 -38.70 -14.26
N TYR A 435 18.46 -39.17 -14.42
CA TYR A 435 18.15 -40.52 -14.90
C TYR A 435 17.23 -40.58 -16.12
N GLU A 436 16.78 -39.46 -16.67
CA GLU A 436 15.85 -39.43 -17.83
C GLU A 436 16.36 -40.25 -19.03
N LYS A 437 17.68 -40.36 -19.21
CA LYS A 437 18.32 -41.21 -20.24
C LYS A 437 17.96 -42.71 -20.14
N PHE A 438 17.45 -43.16 -18.99
CA PHE A 438 17.01 -44.54 -18.74
C PHE A 438 15.48 -44.70 -18.68
N GLY A 439 14.75 -43.66 -19.10
CA GLY A 439 13.31 -43.53 -18.97
C GLY A 439 12.95 -42.41 -17.99
N ASP A 440 12.05 -41.53 -18.40
CA ASP A 440 11.56 -40.47 -17.51
C ASP A 440 10.81 -41.07 -16.31
N PHE A 441 10.70 -40.29 -15.23
CA PHE A 441 10.07 -40.71 -13.98
C PHE A 441 8.65 -41.25 -14.16
N VAL A 442 7.86 -40.67 -15.06
CA VAL A 442 6.46 -41.03 -15.27
C VAL A 442 6.39 -42.41 -15.91
N TRP A 443 7.07 -42.55 -17.05
CA TRP A 443 7.13 -43.78 -17.82
C TRP A 443 7.73 -44.91 -16.98
N ARG A 444 8.81 -44.62 -16.25
CA ARG A 444 9.47 -45.63 -15.41
C ARG A 444 8.62 -46.05 -14.22
N SER A 445 7.89 -45.12 -13.60
CA SER A 445 6.95 -45.46 -12.54
C SER A 445 5.82 -46.36 -13.05
N GLU A 446 5.35 -46.16 -14.27
CA GLU A 446 4.33 -47.00 -14.90
C GLU A 446 4.85 -48.40 -15.22
N ASP A 447 6.07 -48.51 -15.74
CA ASP A 447 6.71 -49.80 -16.05
C ASP A 447 6.93 -50.64 -14.78
N GLU A 448 7.46 -50.03 -13.71
CA GLU A 448 7.86 -50.76 -12.50
C GLU A 448 6.73 -50.97 -11.49
N LEU A 449 5.75 -50.07 -11.43
CA LEU A 449 4.65 -50.12 -10.44
C LEU A 449 3.28 -50.44 -11.07
N GLY A 450 3.18 -50.40 -12.40
CA GLY A 450 1.95 -50.55 -13.14
C GLY A 450 1.12 -49.25 -13.25
N PRO A 451 0.20 -49.19 -14.22
CA PRO A 451 -0.51 -47.97 -14.63
C PRO A 451 -1.36 -47.36 -13.51
N ARG A 452 -1.99 -48.18 -12.67
CA ARG A 452 -2.86 -47.69 -11.59
C ARG A 452 -2.07 -46.97 -10.51
N LYS A 453 -0.93 -47.51 -10.08
CA LYS A 453 -0.09 -46.91 -9.04
C LYS A 453 0.59 -45.66 -9.55
N ALA A 454 1.12 -45.68 -10.78
CA ALA A 454 1.71 -44.51 -11.43
C ALA A 454 0.71 -43.35 -11.55
N ASN A 455 -0.51 -43.60 -12.03
CA ASN A 455 -1.54 -42.55 -12.14
C ASN A 455 -1.91 -41.93 -10.78
N LEU A 456 -1.97 -42.72 -9.71
CA LEU A 456 -2.21 -42.17 -8.37
C LEU A 456 -1.08 -41.25 -7.91
N ILE A 457 0.17 -41.56 -8.27
CA ILE A 457 1.33 -40.70 -7.97
C ILE A 457 1.23 -39.38 -8.76
N LEU A 458 0.94 -39.45 -10.06
CA LEU A 458 0.84 -38.28 -10.93
C LEU A 458 -0.30 -37.34 -10.53
N HIS A 459 -1.46 -37.88 -10.18
CA HIS A 459 -2.61 -37.08 -9.77
C HIS A 459 -2.35 -36.26 -8.49
N ARG A 460 -1.36 -36.64 -7.66
CA ARG A 460 -1.01 -35.85 -6.48
C ARG A 460 -0.40 -34.49 -6.85
N VAL A 461 0.38 -34.43 -7.92
CA VAL A 461 1.06 -33.18 -8.34
C VAL A 461 0.19 -32.29 -9.22
N GLU A 462 -1.00 -32.76 -9.65
CA GLU A 462 -1.97 -32.00 -10.43
C GLU A 462 -2.57 -30.80 -9.67
N LYS A 463 -2.63 -30.88 -8.34
CA LYS A 463 -3.18 -29.81 -7.49
C LYS A 463 -2.21 -28.65 -7.24
N ILE A 464 -0.94 -28.78 -7.63
CA ILE A 464 0.05 -27.71 -7.49
C ILE A 464 -0.23 -26.64 -8.55
N SER A 465 -0.20 -25.36 -8.19
CA SER A 465 -0.42 -24.31 -9.16
C SER A 465 0.69 -24.23 -10.21
N ASN A 466 0.37 -23.65 -11.37
CA ASN A 466 1.37 -23.40 -12.40
C ASN A 466 2.50 -22.49 -11.92
N TYR A 467 2.19 -21.54 -11.03
CA TYR A 467 3.18 -20.68 -10.39
C TYR A 467 4.19 -21.48 -9.58
N CYS A 468 3.71 -22.36 -8.70
CA CYS A 468 4.60 -23.18 -7.87
C CYS A 468 5.32 -24.26 -8.66
N ARG A 469 4.70 -24.86 -9.68
CA ARG A 469 5.40 -25.77 -10.61
C ARG A 469 6.59 -25.09 -11.28
N SER A 470 6.42 -23.84 -11.72
CA SER A 470 7.50 -23.06 -12.33
C SER A 470 8.66 -22.86 -11.35
N LEU A 471 8.36 -22.43 -10.11
CA LEU A 471 9.38 -22.22 -9.08
C LEU A 471 10.05 -23.51 -8.61
N LEU A 472 9.32 -24.62 -8.48
CA LEU A 472 9.86 -25.92 -8.09
C LEU A 472 10.75 -26.55 -9.17
N ARG A 473 10.74 -26.02 -10.40
CA ARG A 473 11.69 -26.37 -11.47
C ARG A 473 13.01 -25.59 -11.41
N SER A 474 13.23 -24.76 -10.40
CA SER A 474 14.50 -24.05 -10.22
C SER A 474 15.68 -25.02 -10.05
N THR A 475 16.90 -24.60 -10.37
CA THR A 475 18.07 -25.50 -10.25
C THR A 475 18.32 -25.92 -8.81
N ASN A 476 18.25 -24.98 -7.85
CA ASN A 476 18.42 -25.26 -6.43
C ASN A 476 17.37 -24.48 -5.62
N ILE A 477 16.88 -25.11 -4.56
CA ILE A 477 15.94 -24.52 -3.60
C ILE A 477 16.60 -24.54 -2.22
N ARG A 478 16.66 -23.39 -1.55
CA ARG A 478 17.13 -23.28 -0.16
C ARG A 478 16.03 -22.75 0.73
N SER A 479 15.98 -23.22 1.96
CA SER A 479 15.12 -22.62 2.98
C SER A 479 15.86 -21.49 3.69
N ARG A 480 15.19 -20.36 3.89
CA ARG A 480 15.60 -19.31 4.82
C ARG A 480 14.53 -19.17 5.90
N THR A 481 14.95 -18.86 7.11
CA THR A 481 14.04 -18.55 8.22
C THR A 481 14.25 -17.10 8.60
N ASP A 482 13.22 -16.29 8.41
CA ASP A 482 13.22 -14.89 8.78
C ASP A 482 12.47 -14.76 10.11
N THR A 483 13.07 -14.09 11.10
CA THR A 483 12.39 -13.75 12.35
C THR A 483 11.83 -12.34 12.24
N MET A 484 10.52 -12.20 12.38
CA MET A 484 9.83 -10.92 12.25
C MET A 484 9.04 -10.61 13.52
N ALA A 485 8.91 -9.33 13.84
CA ALA A 485 8.11 -8.90 14.98
C ALA A 485 6.68 -8.53 14.56
N TYR A 486 5.72 -8.84 15.43
CA TYR A 486 4.32 -8.45 15.28
C TYR A 486 3.76 -8.04 16.64
N VAL A 487 2.76 -7.16 16.63
CA VAL A 487 2.08 -6.74 17.86
C VAL A 487 0.89 -7.65 18.13
N TYR A 488 0.77 -8.06 19.38
CA TYR A 488 -0.34 -8.84 19.90
C TYR A 488 -1.03 -8.07 21.01
N CYS A 489 -2.31 -7.76 20.81
CA CYS A 489 -3.11 -7.01 21.78
C CYS A 489 -4.29 -7.84 22.29
N ARG A 490 -4.66 -7.61 23.55
CA ARG A 490 -5.84 -8.15 24.23
C ARG A 490 -6.59 -7.02 24.92
N SER A 491 -7.91 -7.13 25.02
CA SER A 491 -8.69 -6.20 25.85
C SER A 491 -8.33 -6.37 27.33
N GLU A 492 -8.13 -5.27 28.06
CA GLU A 492 -7.95 -5.29 29.53
C GLU A 492 -9.29 -5.42 30.27
N GLU A 493 -10.40 -5.02 29.62
CA GLU A 493 -11.74 -5.04 30.20
C GLU A 493 -12.63 -6.08 29.50
N GLY A 494 -13.24 -6.96 30.30
CA GLY A 494 -14.45 -7.67 29.88
C GLY A 494 -15.61 -6.68 29.92
N ARG A 495 -15.88 -5.99 28.81
CA ARG A 495 -17.04 -5.08 28.73
C ARG A 495 -18.32 -5.89 28.99
N PRO A 496 -19.22 -5.46 29.89
CA PRO A 496 -20.57 -6.00 29.89
C PRO A 496 -21.24 -5.61 28.56
N PRO A 497 -21.89 -6.54 27.85
CA PRO A 497 -22.62 -6.22 26.64
C PRO A 497 -23.78 -5.28 27.00
N SER A 498 -23.67 -4.01 26.60
CA SER A 498 -24.80 -3.09 26.60
C SER A 498 -25.61 -3.37 25.33
N ASN A 499 -26.87 -3.79 25.49
CA ASN A 499 -27.74 -4.24 24.39
C ASN A 499 -28.10 -3.17 23.35
N THR A 500 -27.54 -1.96 23.42
CA THR A 500 -27.90 -0.89 22.47
C THR A 500 -26.74 0.00 22.05
N TRP A 501 -25.73 0.24 22.90
CA TRP A 501 -24.70 1.25 22.65
C TRP A 501 -23.31 0.64 22.88
N HIS A 502 -22.55 0.47 21.79
CA HIS A 502 -21.16 0.04 21.86
C HIS A 502 -20.26 1.28 21.98
N GLY A 503 -19.38 1.31 22.98
CA GLY A 503 -18.40 2.40 23.15
C GLY A 503 -17.29 2.36 22.08
N SER A 504 -16.61 3.48 21.87
CA SER A 504 -15.52 3.59 20.88
C SER A 504 -14.45 2.51 21.08
N LEU A 505 -14.05 1.88 19.97
CA LEU A 505 -12.93 0.95 19.90
C LEU A 505 -11.59 1.69 20.03
N HIS A 506 -11.52 2.91 19.49
CA HIS A 506 -10.34 3.77 19.60
C HIS A 506 -9.97 3.99 21.08
N GLU A 507 -10.96 4.29 21.92
CA GLU A 507 -10.79 4.54 23.36
C GLU A 507 -10.63 3.26 24.21
N SER A 508 -10.82 2.08 23.63
CA SER A 508 -10.68 0.82 24.36
C SER A 508 -9.26 0.59 24.87
N ARG A 509 -9.14 0.18 26.13
CA ARG A 509 -7.88 -0.18 26.77
C ARG A 509 -7.46 -1.57 26.33
N THR A 510 -6.33 -1.64 25.65
CA THR A 510 -5.73 -2.89 25.19
C THR A 510 -4.34 -3.05 25.77
N SER A 511 -4.05 -4.22 26.33
CA SER A 511 -2.70 -4.63 26.71
C SER A 511 -2.01 -5.23 25.49
N CYS A 512 -0.97 -4.56 25.01
CA CYS A 512 -0.25 -4.94 23.80
C CYS A 512 1.18 -5.39 24.14
N MET A 513 1.64 -6.45 23.48
CA MET A 513 3.01 -6.94 23.57
C MET A 513 3.57 -7.25 22.19
N GLU A 514 4.85 -6.99 22.00
CA GLU A 514 5.57 -7.41 20.81
C GLU A 514 5.95 -8.88 20.92
N LYS A 515 5.68 -9.65 19.87
CA LYS A 515 6.03 -11.06 19.75
C LYS A 515 6.81 -11.29 18.48
N LEU A 516 7.65 -12.32 18.49
CA LEU A 516 8.40 -12.75 17.33
C LEU A 516 7.70 -13.94 16.66
N ILE A 517 7.73 -13.96 15.34
CA ILE A 517 7.32 -15.08 14.51
C ILE A 517 8.48 -15.51 13.63
N SER A 518 8.74 -16.82 13.57
CA SER A 518 9.70 -17.40 12.64
C SER A 518 8.98 -17.82 11.38
N VAL A 519 9.35 -17.23 10.26
CA VAL A 519 8.70 -17.44 8.97
C VAL A 519 9.69 -18.10 8.03
N GLN A 520 9.38 -19.31 7.61
CA GLN A 520 10.19 -20.03 6.64
C GLN A 520 9.79 -19.65 5.22
N ARG A 521 10.79 -19.44 4.36
CA ARG A 521 10.60 -19.14 2.94
C ARG A 521 11.57 -19.94 2.08
N ASN A 522 11.08 -20.42 0.95
CA ASN A 522 11.95 -20.96 -0.09
C ASN A 522 12.66 -19.81 -0.82
N THR A 523 13.93 -20.02 -1.10
CA THR A 523 14.76 -19.19 -1.97
C THR A 523 15.08 -20.01 -3.21
N TYR A 524 14.61 -19.53 -4.36
CA TYR A 524 14.74 -20.19 -5.64
C TYR A 524 15.92 -19.60 -6.40
N SER A 525 16.77 -20.45 -6.97
CA SER A 525 17.97 -20.01 -7.69
C SER A 525 18.19 -20.82 -8.97
N ASN A 526 18.70 -20.13 -10.00
CA ASN A 526 19.14 -20.73 -11.27
C ASN A 526 20.65 -21.01 -11.29
N THR A 527 21.38 -20.63 -10.22
CA THR A 527 22.81 -20.85 -10.04
C THR A 527 23.09 -21.25 -8.59
N LYS A 528 24.15 -22.04 -8.34
CA LYS A 528 24.55 -22.45 -6.98
C LYS A 528 25.10 -21.29 -6.11
N LEU A 529 25.28 -20.09 -6.70
CA LEU A 529 25.84 -18.89 -6.08
C LEU A 529 24.76 -17.81 -5.92
N ARG A 530 24.36 -17.60 -4.65
CA ARG A 530 23.52 -16.53 -4.06
C ARG A 530 22.21 -16.12 -4.74
#